data_AF-A0A349K1H8-F1
#
_entry.id   AF-A0A349K1H8-F1
#
_cell.length_a   1.000
_cell.length_b   1.000
_cell.length_c   1.000
_cell.angle_alpha   90.00
_cell.angle_beta   90.00
_cell.angle_gamma   90.00
#
_symmetry.space_group_name_H-M   'P 1'
#
loop_
_entity.id
_entity.type
_entity.pdbx_description
1 polymer ?
#
loop_
_entity_poly.entity_id
_entity_poly.type
_entity_poly.pdbx_seq_one_letter_code
_entity_poly.pdbx_strand_id
1 'polypeptide(L)'
;MESVGVPVWLVEGMLESFRWKRGEREHALYAALFRKNELYPVKKLLEMRPLEEMDSIARAAFRASSGALVMSLLEQNGGRKSMRTTLRELSTFEGDEMALLMKHFPGMNLGPESFSKWWALQLAQMAEKPFPHVLTIEETEKELQALLMVRFNDPSGNLIEVGTDQFRDLLALPLKQRQASIRPVVERGGQFLYRAFPSHRPVLVEYLTLLGEIASDRDEQIGERLQELARERERLRSLGNRARDYLEWYRITNSKQLTGDFESFVELKEKLQTQPRRHQGPVSEYLDSMQRLFAEKTRD
;
A
#
# COMPACT_ATOMS: atom_id res chain seq x y z
N MET A 1 36.12 -8.44 -25.43
CA MET A 1 35.96 -9.14 -24.14
C MET A 1 34.49 -9.10 -23.79
N GLU A 2 33.74 -10.13 -24.16
CA GLU A 2 32.32 -10.23 -23.85
C GLU A 2 32.17 -10.40 -22.34
N SER A 3 31.57 -9.42 -21.68
CA SER A 3 31.28 -9.50 -20.26
C SER A 3 30.29 -10.65 -20.04
N VAL A 4 30.66 -11.63 -19.22
CA VAL A 4 29.75 -12.64 -18.67
C VAL A 4 28.68 -11.88 -17.88
N GLY A 5 27.58 -11.54 -18.56
CA GLY A 5 26.59 -10.60 -18.08
C GLY A 5 25.65 -11.30 -17.11
N VAL A 6 25.86 -11.11 -15.80
CA VAL A 6 24.87 -11.49 -14.80
C VAL A 6 23.55 -10.79 -15.17
N PRO A 7 22.42 -11.53 -15.26
CA PRO A 7 21.14 -10.95 -15.64
C PRO A 7 20.76 -9.78 -14.72
N VAL A 8 20.27 -8.71 -15.31
CA VAL A 8 19.99 -7.45 -14.60
C VAL A 8 18.94 -7.65 -13.51
N TRP A 9 17.92 -8.47 -13.77
CA TRP A 9 16.89 -8.82 -12.79
C TRP A 9 17.47 -9.50 -11.54
N LEU A 10 18.53 -10.29 -11.70
CA LEU A 10 19.12 -11.03 -10.59
C LEU A 10 19.93 -10.08 -9.70
N VAL A 11 20.66 -9.15 -10.30
CA VAL A 11 21.41 -8.12 -9.56
C VAL A 11 20.44 -7.21 -8.79
N GLU A 12 19.44 -6.65 -9.47
CA GLU A 12 18.43 -5.80 -8.85
C GLU A 12 17.61 -6.56 -7.81
N GLY A 13 17.27 -7.82 -8.09
CA GLY A 13 16.50 -8.65 -7.18
C GLY A 13 17.24 -9.00 -5.90
N MET A 14 18.54 -9.31 -5.98
CA MET A 14 19.37 -9.53 -4.81
C MET A 14 19.48 -8.26 -3.97
N LEU A 15 19.79 -7.11 -4.58
CA LEU A 15 19.87 -5.82 -3.88
C LEU A 15 18.55 -5.46 -3.18
N GLU A 16 17.43 -5.66 -3.87
CA GLU A 16 16.11 -5.37 -3.34
C GLU A 16 15.72 -6.32 -2.20
N SER A 17 16.09 -7.60 -2.29
CA SER A 17 15.87 -8.58 -1.20
C SER A 17 16.61 -8.20 0.09
N PHE A 18 17.80 -7.60 -0.01
CA PHE A 18 18.54 -7.10 1.15
C PHE A 18 17.86 -5.89 1.78
N ARG A 19 17.38 -4.94 0.96
CA ARG A 19 16.63 -3.76 1.44
C ARG A 19 15.33 -4.16 2.14
N TRP A 20 14.61 -5.14 1.58
CA TRP A 20 13.41 -5.71 2.18
C TRP A 20 13.67 -6.30 3.56
N LYS A 21 14.69 -7.16 3.69
CA LYS A 21 15.06 -7.77 4.98
C LYS A 21 15.50 -6.77 6.05
N ARG A 22 16.02 -5.61 5.64
CA ARG A 22 16.42 -4.53 6.53
C ARG A 22 15.28 -3.59 6.93
N GLY A 23 14.07 -3.82 6.42
CA GLY A 23 12.90 -2.97 6.68
C GLY A 23 13.00 -1.59 6.04
N GLU A 24 13.89 -1.41 5.05
CA GLU A 24 14.18 -0.13 4.40
C GLU A 24 13.18 0.22 3.27
N ARG A 25 12.14 -0.59 3.08
CA ARG A 25 11.14 -0.43 2.02
C ARG A 25 9.73 -0.22 2.54
N GLU A 26 9.01 0.63 1.83
CA GLU A 26 7.62 0.96 2.10
C GLU A 26 6.71 -0.09 1.46
N HIS A 27 6.01 -0.88 2.28
CA HIS A 27 4.96 -1.81 1.84
C HIS A 27 3.90 -1.14 0.95
N ALA A 28 3.72 0.19 1.09
CA ALA A 28 2.82 1.00 0.27
C ALA A 28 3.17 0.99 -1.22
N LEU A 29 4.46 0.95 -1.59
CA LEU A 29 4.90 0.90 -3.00
C LEU A 29 4.46 -0.41 -3.67
N TYR A 30 4.67 -1.53 -2.99
CA TYR A 30 4.26 -2.85 -3.47
C TYR A 30 2.73 -2.98 -3.56
N ALA A 31 2.02 -2.47 -2.56
CA ALA A 31 0.55 -2.43 -2.57
C ALA A 31 0.00 -1.53 -3.69
N ALA A 32 0.66 -0.42 -4.01
CA ALA A 32 0.27 0.48 -5.10
C ALA A 32 0.50 -0.15 -6.48
N LEU A 33 1.65 -0.78 -6.69
CA LEU A 33 1.97 -1.50 -7.94
C LEU A 33 1.01 -2.68 -8.18
N PHE A 34 0.60 -3.37 -7.11
CA PHE A 34 -0.39 -4.44 -7.16
C PHE A 34 -1.78 -3.93 -7.55
N ARG A 35 -2.27 -2.85 -6.92
CA ARG A 35 -3.60 -2.28 -7.22
C ARG A 35 -3.74 -1.81 -8.67
N LYS A 36 -2.66 -1.37 -9.30
CA LYS A 36 -2.66 -0.89 -10.68
C LYS A 36 -2.40 -1.98 -11.71
N ASN A 37 -2.12 -3.23 -11.29
CA ASN A 37 -1.72 -4.33 -12.17
C ASN A 37 -0.51 -3.99 -13.06
N GLU A 38 0.39 -3.13 -12.56
CA GLU A 38 1.56 -2.60 -13.30
C GLU A 38 2.83 -3.45 -13.08
N LEU A 39 2.70 -4.66 -12.53
CA LEU A 39 3.84 -5.55 -12.29
C LEU A 39 4.31 -6.22 -13.57
N TYR A 40 5.63 -6.37 -13.72
CA TYR A 40 6.21 -7.02 -14.90
C TYR A 40 5.89 -8.53 -14.91
N PRO A 41 5.36 -9.06 -16.01
CA PRO A 41 5.27 -10.51 -16.21
C PRO A 41 6.68 -11.12 -16.14
N VAL A 42 6.84 -12.26 -15.47
CA VAL A 42 8.18 -12.81 -15.20
C VAL A 42 8.94 -13.15 -16.48
N LYS A 43 8.24 -13.59 -17.54
CA LYS A 43 8.86 -13.79 -18.84
C LYS A 43 9.51 -12.50 -19.38
N LYS A 44 8.80 -11.37 -19.31
CA LYS A 44 9.35 -10.06 -19.69
C LYS A 44 10.48 -9.63 -18.76
N LEU A 45 10.39 -9.95 -17.47
CA LEU A 45 11.42 -9.61 -16.49
C LEU A 45 12.76 -10.30 -16.78
N LEU A 46 12.73 -11.55 -17.23
CA LEU A 46 13.92 -12.35 -17.55
C LEU A 46 14.52 -12.01 -18.93
N GLU A 47 13.68 -11.57 -19.87
CA GLU A 47 14.10 -11.18 -21.23
C GLU A 47 14.63 -9.73 -21.30
N MET A 48 14.46 -8.92 -20.26
CA MET A 48 14.81 -7.48 -20.27
C MET A 48 16.32 -7.22 -20.24
N ARG A 49 16.82 -6.57 -21.29
CA ARG A 49 18.19 -6.05 -21.43
C ARG A 49 18.11 -4.79 -22.31
N PRO A 50 18.03 -3.50 -21.84
CA PRO A 50 18.63 -2.88 -20.64
C PRO A 50 17.67 -1.96 -19.81
N LEU A 51 18.14 -1.44 -18.67
CA LEU A 51 17.40 -0.56 -17.73
C LEU A 51 17.26 0.91 -18.19
N GLU A 52 18.02 1.31 -19.21
CA GLU A 52 18.27 2.70 -19.59
C GLU A 52 17.06 3.38 -20.23
N GLU A 53 16.16 2.61 -20.86
CA GLU A 53 14.94 3.12 -21.51
C GLU A 53 13.72 3.20 -20.58
N MET A 54 13.87 2.84 -19.30
CA MET A 54 12.76 2.77 -18.36
C MET A 54 12.52 4.10 -17.64
N ASP A 55 11.28 4.60 -17.71
CA ASP A 55 10.77 5.63 -16.80
C ASP A 55 10.96 5.19 -15.33
N SER A 56 11.13 6.17 -14.45
CA SER A 56 11.16 6.06 -12.99
C SER A 56 10.16 5.05 -12.41
N ILE A 57 8.90 5.05 -12.88
CA ILE A 57 7.84 4.13 -12.43
C ILE A 57 8.13 2.71 -12.91
N ALA A 58 8.45 2.54 -14.19
CA ALA A 58 8.76 1.25 -14.79
C ALA A 58 10.00 0.61 -14.12
N ARG A 59 11.02 1.42 -13.80
CA ARG A 59 12.22 1.00 -13.08
C ARG A 59 11.91 0.61 -11.63
N ALA A 60 11.02 1.31 -10.96
CA ALA A 60 10.55 0.93 -9.62
C ALA A 60 9.80 -0.40 -9.64
N ALA A 61 8.90 -0.59 -10.61
CA ALA A 61 8.17 -1.83 -10.81
C ALA A 61 9.12 -3.01 -11.11
N PHE A 62 10.09 -2.81 -12.01
CA PHE A 62 11.09 -3.83 -12.34
C PHE A 62 11.92 -4.27 -11.14
N ARG A 63 12.42 -3.32 -10.34
CA ARG A 63 13.18 -3.63 -9.11
C ARG A 63 12.33 -4.38 -8.09
N ALA A 64 11.11 -3.91 -7.86
CA ALA A 64 10.16 -4.54 -6.95
C ALA A 64 9.85 -5.98 -7.37
N SER A 65 9.54 -6.20 -8.65
CA SER A 65 9.28 -7.53 -9.23
C SER A 65 10.53 -8.42 -9.17
N SER A 66 11.72 -7.88 -9.45
CA SER A 66 12.98 -8.64 -9.36
C SER A 66 13.29 -9.07 -7.93
N GLY A 67 13.07 -8.18 -6.95
CA GLY A 67 13.26 -8.45 -5.54
C GLY A 67 12.32 -9.53 -5.02
N ALA A 68 11.05 -9.40 -5.36
CA ALA A 68 10.04 -10.40 -5.04
C ALA A 68 10.39 -11.78 -5.64
N LEU A 69 10.85 -11.84 -6.89
CA LEU A 69 11.24 -13.11 -7.53
C LEU A 69 12.38 -13.80 -6.79
N VAL A 70 13.44 -13.07 -6.47
CA VAL A 70 14.59 -13.61 -5.71
C VAL A 70 14.17 -14.08 -4.32
N MET A 71 13.33 -13.32 -3.61
CA MET A 71 12.85 -13.71 -2.29
C MET A 71 12.01 -14.99 -2.36
N SER A 72 11.05 -15.07 -3.28
CA SER A 72 10.22 -16.26 -3.46
C SER A 72 11.04 -17.50 -3.83
N LEU A 73 12.10 -17.36 -4.65
CA LEU A 73 13.01 -18.46 -4.96
C LEU A 73 13.80 -18.92 -3.72
N LEU A 74 14.24 -17.99 -2.87
CA LEU A 74 15.00 -18.29 -1.66
C LEU A 74 14.16 -18.94 -0.55
N GLU A 75 12.86 -18.66 -0.51
CA GLU A 75 11.90 -19.17 0.47
C GLU A 75 11.44 -20.61 0.20
N GLN A 76 11.65 -21.14 -1.00
CA GLN A 76 11.34 -22.52 -1.31
C GLN A 76 12.13 -23.50 -0.43
N ASN A 77 11.58 -24.71 -0.25
CA ASN A 77 12.29 -25.80 0.41
C ASN A 77 13.60 -26.11 -0.32
N GLY A 78 14.73 -25.83 0.34
CA GLY A 78 16.06 -25.95 -0.27
C GLY A 78 16.45 -24.81 -1.22
N GLY A 79 15.66 -23.73 -1.29
CA GLY A 79 15.83 -22.62 -2.24
C GLY A 79 17.21 -21.97 -2.21
N ARG A 80 17.84 -21.85 -1.04
CA ARG A 80 19.24 -21.37 -0.92
C ARG A 80 20.25 -22.29 -1.62
N LYS A 81 20.07 -23.61 -1.50
CA LYS A 81 20.94 -24.60 -2.15
C LYS A 81 20.73 -24.56 -3.66
N SER A 82 19.46 -24.51 -4.10
CA SER A 82 19.09 -24.37 -5.51
C SER A 82 19.64 -23.10 -6.13
N MET A 83 19.44 -21.93 -5.50
CA MET A 83 19.97 -20.64 -5.97
C MET A 83 21.48 -20.67 -6.14
N ARG A 84 22.21 -21.27 -5.19
CA ARG A 84 23.67 -21.42 -5.32
C ARG A 84 24.07 -22.27 -6.52
N THR A 85 23.31 -23.31 -6.85
CA THR A 85 23.56 -24.15 -8.03
C THR A 85 23.20 -23.40 -9.31
N THR A 86 22.08 -22.70 -9.34
CA THR A 86 21.67 -21.82 -10.45
C THR A 86 22.76 -20.80 -10.76
N LEU A 87 23.27 -20.07 -9.76
CA LEU A 87 24.32 -19.06 -9.95
C LEU A 87 25.61 -19.62 -10.53
N ARG A 88 25.95 -20.89 -10.23
CA ARG A 88 27.14 -21.56 -10.78
C ARG A 88 26.96 -21.94 -12.25
N GLU A 89 25.75 -22.30 -12.65
CA GLU A 89 25.45 -22.68 -14.04
C GLU A 89 25.14 -21.47 -14.90
N LEU A 90 24.61 -20.39 -14.32
CA LEU A 90 24.18 -19.17 -15.01
C LEU A 90 25.31 -18.48 -15.79
N SER A 91 26.55 -18.54 -15.28
CA SER A 91 27.72 -17.93 -15.95
C SER A 91 28.11 -18.62 -17.27
N THR A 92 27.64 -19.84 -17.50
CA THR A 92 28.00 -20.67 -18.66
C THR A 92 26.78 -21.10 -19.48
N PHE A 93 25.59 -20.64 -19.10
CA PHE A 93 24.33 -21.08 -19.69
C PHE A 93 23.89 -20.12 -20.80
N GLU A 94 23.86 -20.60 -22.03
CA GLU A 94 23.45 -19.85 -23.23
C GLU A 94 21.97 -20.07 -23.63
N GLY A 95 21.19 -20.73 -22.77
CA GLY A 95 19.80 -21.08 -23.03
C GLY A 95 18.78 -20.13 -22.37
N ASP A 96 17.51 -20.52 -22.42
CA ASP A 96 16.40 -19.82 -21.76
C ASP A 96 16.55 -19.83 -20.23
N GLU A 97 16.74 -18.65 -19.63
CA GLU A 97 16.89 -18.47 -18.18
C GLU A 97 15.71 -19.09 -17.40
N MET A 98 14.50 -19.12 -17.97
CA MET A 98 13.36 -19.82 -17.38
C MET A 98 13.60 -21.33 -17.27
N ALA A 99 14.16 -21.95 -18.30
CA ALA A 99 14.48 -23.38 -18.29
C ALA A 99 15.52 -23.71 -17.23
N LEU A 100 16.49 -22.81 -17.02
CA LEU A 100 17.49 -22.94 -15.96
C LEU A 100 16.86 -22.84 -14.55
N LEU A 101 15.92 -21.91 -14.35
CA LEU A 101 15.18 -21.80 -13.09
C LEU A 101 14.32 -23.04 -12.85
N MET A 102 13.57 -23.52 -13.84
CA MET A 102 12.74 -24.73 -13.71
C MET A 102 13.57 -25.98 -13.39
N LYS A 103 14.79 -26.09 -13.92
CA LYS A 103 15.72 -27.18 -13.62
C LYS A 103 16.12 -27.23 -12.13
N HIS A 104 16.41 -26.07 -11.53
CA HIS A 104 16.94 -26.00 -10.16
C HIS A 104 15.87 -25.78 -9.09
N PHE A 105 14.67 -25.36 -9.49
CA PHE A 105 13.52 -25.14 -8.61
C PHE A 105 12.33 -26.03 -9.01
N PRO A 106 12.46 -27.37 -8.90
CA PRO A 106 11.43 -28.32 -9.36
C PRO A 106 10.15 -28.27 -8.53
N GLY A 107 10.17 -27.67 -7.33
CA GLY A 107 8.95 -27.38 -6.55
C GLY A 107 8.01 -26.40 -7.24
N MET A 108 8.47 -25.74 -8.31
CA MET A 108 7.69 -24.85 -9.18
C MET A 108 7.03 -25.57 -10.36
N ASN A 109 7.10 -26.91 -10.44
CA ASN A 109 6.68 -27.74 -11.58
C ASN A 109 5.19 -27.66 -11.93
N LEU A 110 4.82 -26.54 -12.52
CA LEU A 110 3.63 -26.36 -13.29
C LEU A 110 4.08 -25.46 -14.46
N GLY A 111 3.65 -25.74 -15.70
CA GLY A 111 4.17 -25.09 -16.92
C GLY A 111 4.08 -23.53 -16.94
N PRO A 112 4.45 -22.88 -18.06
CA PRO A 112 4.58 -21.41 -18.15
C PRO A 112 3.39 -20.59 -17.59
N GLU A 113 2.16 -21.07 -17.78
CA GLU A 113 0.95 -20.43 -17.24
C GLU A 113 0.84 -20.52 -15.71
N SER A 114 1.28 -21.64 -15.14
CA SER A 114 1.16 -21.92 -13.72
C SER A 114 2.27 -21.27 -12.90
N PHE A 115 3.43 -21.04 -13.50
CA PHE A 115 4.44 -20.14 -12.95
C PHE A 115 3.87 -18.73 -12.74
N SER A 116 3.13 -18.20 -13.73
CA SER A 116 2.51 -16.87 -13.64
C SER A 116 1.43 -16.82 -12.56
N LYS A 117 0.66 -17.91 -12.37
CA LYS A 117 -0.32 -18.03 -11.28
C LYS A 117 0.33 -18.13 -9.91
N TRP A 118 1.38 -18.94 -9.78
CA TRP A 118 2.19 -19.03 -8.56
C TRP A 118 2.83 -17.68 -8.21
N TRP A 119 3.32 -16.97 -9.22
CA TRP A 119 3.89 -15.64 -9.10
C TRP A 119 2.88 -14.60 -8.60
N ALA A 120 1.68 -14.57 -9.19
CA ALA A 120 0.60 -13.71 -8.73
C ALA A 120 0.21 -14.00 -7.27
N LEU A 121 0.20 -15.27 -6.87
CA LEU A 121 -0.07 -15.69 -5.48
C LEU A 121 1.04 -15.23 -4.52
N GLN A 122 2.31 -15.42 -4.88
CA GLN A 122 3.45 -14.98 -4.08
C GLN A 122 3.47 -13.47 -3.89
N LEU A 123 3.21 -12.71 -4.95
CA LEU A 123 3.09 -11.26 -4.87
C LEU A 123 1.92 -10.82 -3.99
N ALA A 124 0.78 -11.52 -4.04
CA ALA A 124 -0.34 -11.25 -3.14
C ALA A 124 0.06 -11.49 -1.67
N GLN A 125 0.76 -12.58 -1.37
CA GLN A 125 1.30 -12.87 -0.03
C GLN A 125 2.33 -11.84 0.44
N MET A 126 3.14 -11.30 -0.47
CA MET A 126 4.09 -10.23 -0.15
C MET A 126 3.44 -8.85 0.03
N ALA A 127 2.29 -8.61 -0.62
CA ALA A 127 1.48 -7.43 -0.43
C ALA A 127 0.66 -7.51 0.88
N GLU A 128 0.42 -8.71 1.41
CA GLU A 128 -0.12 -8.89 2.74
C GLU A 128 0.90 -8.42 3.78
N LYS A 129 0.44 -7.55 4.69
CA LYS A 129 1.26 -7.03 5.78
C LYS A 129 1.64 -8.21 6.70
N PRO A 130 2.94 -8.46 6.97
CA PRO A 130 3.37 -9.65 7.70
C PRO A 130 2.85 -9.62 9.14
N PHE A 131 2.05 -10.60 9.57
CA PHE A 131 1.58 -10.67 10.95
C PHE A 131 2.72 -11.06 11.93
N PRO A 132 2.85 -10.38 13.08
CA PRO A 132 2.06 -9.23 13.54
C PRO A 132 2.61 -7.90 12.98
N HIS A 133 1.94 -7.34 11.98
CA HIS A 133 2.22 -5.99 11.51
C HIS A 133 1.40 -5.06 12.37
N VAL A 134 2.09 -4.37 13.26
CA VAL A 134 1.49 -3.27 14.02
C VAL A 134 1.26 -2.12 13.03
N LEU A 135 0.00 -1.70 12.89
CA LEU A 135 -0.40 -0.58 12.07
C LEU A 135 0.24 0.72 12.59
N THR A 136 0.49 1.66 11.69
CA THR A 136 0.85 3.04 12.10
C THR A 136 -0.33 3.71 12.83
N ILE A 137 -0.08 4.85 13.48
CA ILE A 137 -1.13 5.63 14.16
C ILE A 137 -2.27 6.00 13.18
N GLU A 138 -1.93 6.50 11.99
CA GLU A 138 -2.94 6.91 11.00
C GLU A 138 -3.75 5.72 10.47
N GLU A 139 -3.09 4.61 10.14
CA GLU A 139 -3.76 3.39 9.69
C GLU A 139 -4.65 2.81 10.80
N THR A 140 -4.17 2.84 12.05
CA THR A 140 -4.96 2.40 13.21
C THR A 140 -6.22 3.25 13.34
N GLU A 141 -6.12 4.59 13.29
CA GLU A 141 -7.28 5.48 13.40
C GLU A 141 -8.28 5.29 12.26
N LYS A 142 -7.79 5.15 11.02
CA LYS A 142 -8.65 4.91 9.86
C LYS A 142 -9.42 3.60 9.99
N GLU A 143 -8.75 2.53 10.36
CA GLU A 143 -9.39 1.22 10.53
C GLU A 143 -10.29 1.17 11.78
N LEU A 144 -9.89 1.82 12.86
CA LEU A 144 -10.66 1.95 14.10
C LEU A 144 -11.99 2.66 13.85
N GLN A 145 -11.99 3.77 13.08
CA GLN A 145 -13.20 4.49 12.72
C GLN A 145 -14.21 3.61 11.98
N ALA A 146 -13.74 2.79 11.03
CA ALA A 146 -14.60 1.89 10.27
C ALA A 146 -15.07 0.68 11.10
N LEU A 147 -14.24 0.23 12.05
CA LEU A 147 -14.54 -0.89 12.93
C LEU A 147 -15.61 -0.54 13.96
N LEU A 148 -15.57 0.66 14.54
CA LEU A 148 -16.49 1.16 15.56
C LEU A 148 -17.83 1.69 14.98
N MET A 149 -18.27 1.13 13.86
CA MET A 149 -19.60 1.36 13.30
C MET A 149 -20.50 0.16 13.61
N VAL A 150 -21.55 0.39 14.41
CA VAL A 150 -22.58 -0.62 14.69
C VAL A 150 -23.63 -0.56 13.58
N ARG A 151 -23.95 -1.71 12.99
CA ARG A 151 -24.85 -1.82 11.84
C ARG A 151 -26.01 -2.76 12.15
N PHE A 152 -27.23 -2.34 11.85
CA PHE A 152 -28.43 -3.16 11.96
C PHE A 152 -29.52 -2.66 11.03
N ASN A 153 -30.50 -3.51 10.73
CA ASN A 153 -31.67 -3.11 9.96
C ASN A 153 -32.77 -2.63 10.89
N ASP A 154 -33.44 -1.54 10.53
CA ASP A 154 -34.66 -1.08 11.20
C ASP A 154 -35.85 -2.03 10.90
N PRO A 155 -37.00 -1.88 11.59
CA PRO A 155 -38.20 -2.67 11.29
C PRO A 155 -38.72 -2.53 9.86
N SER A 156 -38.32 -1.48 9.14
CA SER A 156 -38.66 -1.22 7.74
C SER A 156 -37.66 -1.81 6.74
N GLY A 157 -36.58 -2.44 7.21
CA GLY A 157 -35.53 -3.07 6.40
C GLY A 157 -34.41 -2.12 5.97
N ASN A 158 -34.37 -0.88 6.44
CA ASN A 158 -33.30 0.08 6.14
C ASN A 158 -32.07 -0.19 7.00
N LEU A 159 -30.88 -0.13 6.39
CA LEU A 159 -29.62 -0.24 7.11
C LEU A 159 -29.35 1.05 7.90
N ILE A 160 -29.28 0.93 9.22
CA ILE A 160 -28.86 1.98 10.13
C ILE A 160 -27.40 1.72 10.52
N GLU A 161 -26.59 2.77 10.44
CA GLU A 161 -25.22 2.77 10.95
C GLU A 161 -25.08 3.76 12.10
N VAL A 162 -24.55 3.31 13.23
CA VAL A 162 -24.34 4.12 14.43
C VAL A 162 -22.85 4.21 14.71
N GLY A 163 -22.33 5.44 14.70
CA GLY A 163 -20.94 5.76 15.01
C GLY A 163 -20.70 5.95 16.51
N THR A 164 -19.42 6.11 16.88
CA THR A 164 -18.98 6.23 18.28
C THR A 164 -19.63 7.38 19.06
N ASP A 165 -19.98 8.46 18.37
CA ASP A 165 -20.66 9.63 18.93
C ASP A 165 -22.10 9.33 19.38
N GLN A 166 -22.73 8.31 18.78
CA GLN A 166 -24.14 7.97 18.96
C GLN A 166 -24.34 6.61 19.63
N PHE A 167 -23.30 6.01 20.22
CA PHE A 167 -23.42 4.71 20.88
C PHE A 167 -24.48 4.67 21.99
N ARG A 168 -24.76 5.81 22.65
CA ARG A 168 -25.84 5.91 23.63
C ARG A 168 -27.22 5.58 23.03
N ASP A 169 -27.45 5.93 21.76
CA ASP A 169 -28.73 5.74 21.09
C ASP A 169 -29.04 4.24 20.86
N LEU A 170 -28.03 3.38 20.93
CA LEU A 170 -28.21 1.93 20.90
C LEU A 170 -29.05 1.41 22.07
N LEU A 171 -29.13 2.14 23.20
CA LEU A 171 -30.00 1.79 24.33
C LEU A 171 -31.49 1.84 23.96
N ALA A 172 -31.88 2.56 22.91
CA ALA A 172 -33.26 2.60 22.43
C ALA A 172 -33.69 1.32 21.71
N LEU A 173 -32.74 0.44 21.34
CA LEU A 173 -33.04 -0.80 20.63
C LEU A 173 -33.53 -1.91 21.59
N PRO A 174 -34.42 -2.81 21.12
CA PRO A 174 -34.78 -4.00 21.87
C PRO A 174 -33.54 -4.82 22.25
N LEU A 175 -33.48 -5.32 23.49
CA LEU A 175 -32.30 -5.99 24.07
C LEU A 175 -31.67 -7.05 23.13
N LYS A 176 -32.49 -7.94 22.53
CA LYS A 176 -32.01 -8.98 21.62
C LYS A 176 -31.38 -8.40 20.34
N GLN A 177 -31.99 -7.37 19.77
CA GLN A 177 -31.51 -6.73 18.53
C GLN A 177 -30.21 -5.96 18.81
N ARG A 178 -30.15 -5.24 19.93
CA ARG A 178 -28.96 -4.54 20.43
C ARG A 178 -27.77 -5.47 20.62
N GLN A 179 -27.98 -6.61 21.28
CA GLN A 179 -26.92 -7.61 21.48
C GLN A 179 -26.42 -8.17 20.14
N ALA A 180 -27.34 -8.47 19.21
CA ALA A 180 -27.01 -9.00 17.90
C ALA A 180 -26.25 -7.98 17.02
N SER A 181 -26.57 -6.69 17.12
CA SER A 181 -25.90 -5.63 16.34
C SER A 181 -24.51 -5.28 16.87
N ILE A 182 -24.31 -5.36 18.20
CA ILE A 182 -23.03 -5.04 18.86
C ILE A 182 -22.02 -6.18 18.73
N ARG A 183 -22.46 -7.44 18.82
CA ARG A 183 -21.57 -8.62 18.85
C ARG A 183 -20.50 -8.62 17.73
N PRO A 184 -20.83 -8.36 16.45
CA PRO A 184 -19.84 -8.34 15.37
C PRO A 184 -18.77 -7.24 15.52
N VAL A 185 -19.08 -6.13 16.18
CA VAL A 185 -18.10 -5.06 16.46
C VAL A 185 -17.15 -5.50 17.55
N VAL A 186 -17.67 -6.12 18.62
CA VAL A 186 -16.85 -6.63 19.73
C VAL A 186 -15.91 -7.74 19.28
N GLU A 187 -16.40 -8.71 18.51
CA GLU A 187 -15.59 -9.81 17.97
C GLU A 187 -14.46 -9.31 17.06
N ARG A 188 -14.78 -8.42 16.10
CA ARG A 188 -13.78 -7.83 15.20
C ARG A 188 -12.81 -6.93 15.97
N GLY A 189 -13.27 -6.19 16.97
CA GLY A 189 -12.44 -5.34 17.81
C GLY A 189 -11.42 -6.13 18.63
N GLY A 190 -11.82 -7.28 19.18
CA GLY A 190 -10.91 -8.20 19.86
C GLY A 190 -9.75 -8.67 18.97
N GLN A 191 -10.04 -8.99 17.70
CA GLN A 191 -9.01 -9.33 16.72
C GLN A 191 -8.17 -8.11 16.32
N PHE A 192 -8.77 -6.92 16.25
CA PHE A 192 -8.09 -5.68 15.91
C PHE A 192 -6.99 -5.28 16.91
N LEU A 193 -7.14 -5.63 18.19
CA LEU A 193 -6.15 -5.33 19.24
C LEU A 193 -4.73 -5.83 18.91
N TYR A 194 -4.60 -6.97 18.24
CA TYR A 194 -3.30 -7.54 17.87
C TYR A 194 -2.54 -6.71 16.83
N ARG A 195 -3.26 -5.94 16.00
CA ARG A 195 -2.70 -5.11 14.92
C ARG A 195 -2.74 -3.61 15.22
N ALA A 196 -3.57 -3.15 16.15
CA ALA A 196 -3.66 -1.76 16.55
C ALA A 196 -2.32 -1.24 17.10
N PHE A 197 -1.98 0.01 16.77
CA PHE A 197 -0.84 0.69 17.35
C PHE A 197 -0.94 0.69 18.89
N PRO A 198 0.15 0.43 19.65
CA PRO A 198 0.08 0.16 21.09
C PRO A 198 -0.69 1.20 21.89
N SER A 199 -0.50 2.48 21.59
CA SER A 199 -1.19 3.58 22.30
C SER A 199 -2.70 3.63 22.08
N HIS A 200 -3.23 2.99 21.03
CA HIS A 200 -4.68 2.93 20.74
C HIS A 200 -5.36 1.75 21.44
N ARG A 201 -4.61 0.79 21.96
CA ARG A 201 -5.19 -0.41 22.58
C ARG A 201 -6.05 -0.07 23.81
N PRO A 202 -5.63 0.81 24.74
CA PRO A 202 -6.47 1.18 25.88
C PRO A 202 -7.78 1.84 25.44
N VAL A 203 -7.72 2.72 24.44
CA VAL A 203 -8.89 3.40 23.86
C VAL A 203 -9.87 2.40 23.25
N LEU A 204 -9.37 1.45 22.45
CA LEU A 204 -10.19 0.42 21.84
C LEU A 204 -10.82 -0.49 22.89
N VAL A 205 -10.06 -0.93 23.90
CA VAL A 205 -10.59 -1.75 25.00
C VAL A 205 -11.75 -1.04 25.67
N GLU A 206 -11.64 0.26 25.94
CA GLU A 206 -12.70 1.03 26.58
C GLU A 206 -13.97 1.16 25.71
N TYR A 207 -13.83 1.36 24.40
CA TYR A 207 -14.99 1.31 23.49
C TYR A 207 -15.68 -0.06 23.51
N LEU A 208 -14.90 -1.14 23.54
CA LEU A 208 -15.45 -2.50 23.61
C LEU A 208 -16.15 -2.76 24.95
N THR A 209 -15.61 -2.22 26.04
CA THR A 209 -16.24 -2.26 27.37
C THR A 209 -17.58 -1.52 27.36
N LEU A 210 -17.61 -0.28 26.85
CA LEU A 210 -18.85 0.51 26.71
C LEU A 210 -19.92 -0.23 25.89
N LEU A 211 -19.52 -0.82 24.76
CA LEU A 211 -20.43 -1.62 23.94
C LEU A 211 -20.96 -2.86 24.69
N GLY A 212 -20.12 -3.50 25.51
CA GLY A 212 -20.53 -4.62 26.37
C GLY A 212 -21.52 -4.20 27.47
N GLU A 213 -21.31 -3.04 28.07
CA GLU A 213 -22.21 -2.44 29.06
C GLU A 213 -23.57 -2.06 28.45
N ILE A 214 -23.56 -1.41 27.28
CA ILE A 214 -24.76 -1.10 26.49
C ILE A 214 -25.53 -2.37 26.13
N ALA A 215 -24.83 -3.43 25.69
CA ALA A 215 -25.42 -4.73 25.39
C ALA A 215 -26.03 -5.42 26.63
N SER A 216 -25.59 -5.02 27.83
CA SER A 216 -26.05 -5.49 29.13
C SER A 216 -27.06 -4.54 29.80
N ASP A 217 -27.57 -3.56 29.05
CA ASP A 217 -28.56 -2.57 29.53
C ASP A 217 -28.06 -1.65 30.65
N ARG A 218 -26.75 -1.40 30.70
CA ARG A 218 -26.15 -0.40 31.61
C ARG A 218 -25.96 0.92 30.88
N ASP A 219 -26.23 2.03 31.56
CA ASP A 219 -26.18 3.38 30.98
C ASP A 219 -25.30 4.38 31.77
N GLU A 220 -24.46 3.87 32.67
CA GLU A 220 -23.63 4.68 33.56
C GLU A 220 -22.56 5.49 32.79
N GLN A 221 -22.68 6.82 32.85
CA GLN A 221 -21.68 7.79 32.34
C GLN A 221 -21.24 7.58 30.88
N ILE A 222 -22.03 6.89 30.06
CA ILE A 222 -21.67 6.57 28.66
C ILE A 222 -21.30 7.84 27.90
N GLY A 223 -22.11 8.90 28.01
CA GLY A 223 -21.89 10.14 27.27
C GLY A 223 -20.55 10.83 27.61
N GLU A 224 -20.19 10.85 28.89
CA GLU A 224 -18.92 11.44 29.37
C GLU A 224 -17.74 10.61 28.87
N ARG A 225 -17.78 9.30 29.05
CA ARG A 225 -16.73 8.37 28.60
C ARG A 225 -16.54 8.41 27.08
N LEU A 226 -17.61 8.51 26.30
CA LEU A 226 -17.52 8.67 24.84
C LEU A 226 -16.84 9.99 24.45
N GLN A 227 -17.11 11.09 25.16
CA GLN A 227 -16.43 12.37 24.93
C GLN A 227 -14.94 12.30 25.28
N GLU A 228 -14.58 11.66 26.39
CA GLU A 228 -13.19 11.45 26.78
C GLU A 228 -12.43 10.61 25.76
N LEU A 229 -13.03 9.51 25.29
CA LEU A 229 -12.43 8.68 24.25
C LEU A 229 -12.25 9.42 22.93
N ALA A 230 -13.22 10.24 22.53
CA ALA A 230 -13.10 11.07 21.33
C ALA A 230 -11.93 12.07 21.44
N ARG A 231 -11.77 12.72 22.61
CA ARG A 231 -10.64 13.61 22.88
C ARG A 231 -9.30 12.87 22.84
N GLU A 232 -9.24 11.67 23.42
CA GLU A 232 -8.02 10.87 23.43
C GLU A 232 -7.63 10.38 22.03
N ARG A 233 -8.60 9.96 21.20
CA ARG A 233 -8.36 9.63 19.78
C ARG A 233 -7.79 10.81 19.01
N GLU A 234 -8.35 12.00 19.19
CA GLU A 234 -7.83 13.21 18.52
C GLU A 234 -6.41 13.55 19.00
N ARG A 235 -6.13 13.37 20.30
CA ARG A 235 -4.79 13.53 20.86
C ARG A 235 -3.79 12.54 20.25
N LEU A 236 -4.16 11.27 20.10
CA LEU A 236 -3.32 10.24 19.48
C LEU A 236 -3.09 10.52 17.99
N ARG A 237 -4.14 10.91 17.26
CA ARG A 237 -4.06 11.29 15.85
C ARG A 237 -3.11 12.47 15.63
N SER A 238 -3.28 13.54 16.40
CA SER A 238 -2.42 14.72 16.32
C SER A 238 -0.97 14.42 16.69
N LEU A 239 -0.73 13.53 17.67
CA LEU A 239 0.60 13.03 18.01
C LEU A 239 1.23 12.29 16.83
N GLY A 240 0.47 11.42 16.15
CA GLY A 240 0.93 10.69 14.97
C GLY A 240 1.33 11.61 13.82
N ASN A 241 0.52 12.62 13.53
CA ASN A 241 0.83 13.63 12.52
C ASN A 241 2.11 14.39 12.86
N ARG A 242 2.23 14.91 14.09
CA ARG A 242 3.43 15.66 14.53
C ARG A 242 4.70 14.81 14.49
N ALA A 243 4.62 13.54 14.87
CA ALA A 243 5.76 12.62 14.80
C ALA A 243 6.21 12.40 13.35
N ARG A 244 5.26 12.25 12.42
CA ARG A 244 5.56 12.16 10.99
C ARG A 244 6.18 13.45 10.48
N ASP A 245 5.55 14.60 10.73
CA ASP A 245 6.03 15.91 10.26
C ASP A 245 7.46 16.17 10.74
N TYR A 246 7.78 15.82 11.99
CA TYR A 246 9.12 15.95 12.54
C TYR A 246 10.12 15.01 11.84
N LEU A 247 9.77 13.74 11.63
CA LEU A 247 10.63 12.79 10.92
C LEU A 247 10.84 13.18 9.46
N GLU A 248 9.80 13.71 8.81
CA GLU A 248 9.86 14.21 7.43
C GLU A 248 10.74 15.45 7.35
N TRP A 249 10.54 16.43 8.22
CA TRP A 249 11.42 17.60 8.35
C TRP A 249 12.87 17.18 8.60
N TYR A 250 13.11 16.23 9.52
CA TYR A 250 14.45 15.71 9.81
C TYR A 250 15.06 15.01 8.58
N ARG A 251 14.28 14.21 7.85
CA ARG A 251 14.73 13.55 6.60
C ARG A 251 15.10 14.60 5.55
N ILE A 252 14.25 15.59 5.32
CA ILE A 252 14.49 16.68 4.35
C ILE A 252 15.77 17.43 4.72
N THR A 253 15.87 17.90 5.98
CA THR A 253 17.00 18.72 6.44
C THR A 253 18.33 17.98 6.53
N ASN A 254 18.33 16.68 6.84
CA ASN A 254 19.57 15.88 6.92
C ASN A 254 19.86 15.05 5.66
N SER A 255 19.00 15.09 4.64
CA SER A 255 19.28 14.45 3.35
C SER A 255 20.46 15.13 2.66
N LYS A 256 21.62 14.46 2.61
CA LYS A 256 22.80 14.92 1.86
C LYS A 256 22.65 14.76 0.34
N GLN A 257 21.62 14.03 -0.09
CA GLN A 257 21.19 13.89 -1.47
C GLN A 257 19.68 14.12 -1.50
N LEU A 258 19.24 15.15 -2.22
CA LEU A 258 17.84 15.32 -2.60
C LEU A 258 17.46 14.17 -3.53
N THR A 259 17.05 13.03 -2.98
CA THR A 259 16.34 12.00 -3.75
C THR A 259 14.89 12.43 -3.92
N GLY A 260 14.71 13.44 -4.75
CA GLY A 260 13.45 13.91 -5.29
C GLY A 260 13.82 14.48 -6.65
N ASP A 261 13.26 13.91 -7.71
CA ASP A 261 13.68 14.13 -9.09
C ASP A 261 13.30 15.55 -9.57
N PHE A 262 14.05 16.53 -9.09
CA PHE A 262 13.91 17.93 -9.50
C PHE A 262 14.27 18.06 -10.99
N GLU A 263 15.12 17.18 -11.51
CA GLU A 263 15.38 17.06 -12.95
C GLU A 263 14.11 16.66 -13.70
N SER A 264 13.34 15.66 -13.28
CA SER A 264 12.04 15.34 -13.88
C SER A 264 11.03 16.49 -13.83
N PHE A 265 11.01 17.30 -12.76
CA PHE A 265 10.15 18.49 -12.69
C PHE A 265 10.62 19.59 -13.65
N VAL A 266 11.93 19.80 -13.75
CA VAL A 266 12.54 20.75 -14.70
C VAL A 266 12.33 20.29 -16.13
N GLU A 267 12.51 19.00 -16.43
CA GLU A 267 12.22 18.39 -17.73
C GLU A 267 10.73 18.45 -18.07
N LEU A 268 9.84 18.22 -17.11
CA LEU A 268 8.39 18.33 -17.32
C LEU A 268 8.00 19.79 -17.61
N LYS A 269 8.60 20.74 -16.89
CA LYS A 269 8.40 22.18 -17.13
C LYS A 269 8.94 22.58 -18.50
N GLU A 270 10.14 22.13 -18.89
CA GLU A 270 10.70 22.37 -20.21
C GLU A 270 9.85 21.73 -21.30
N LYS A 271 9.42 20.47 -21.14
CA LYS A 271 8.51 19.78 -22.08
C LYS A 271 7.18 20.52 -22.26
N LEU A 272 6.61 21.05 -21.17
CA LEU A 272 5.39 21.86 -21.19
C LEU A 272 5.60 23.25 -21.82
N GLN A 273 6.82 23.80 -21.77
CA GLN A 273 7.19 25.05 -22.43
C GLN A 273 7.56 24.85 -23.91
N THR A 274 8.13 23.69 -24.27
CA THR A 274 8.54 23.35 -25.65
C THR A 274 7.45 22.69 -26.49
N GLN A 275 6.37 22.16 -25.88
CA GLN A 275 5.21 21.73 -26.65
C GLN A 275 4.38 22.95 -27.07
N PRO A 276 4.33 23.30 -28.37
CA PRO A 276 3.36 24.28 -28.82
C PRO A 276 1.98 23.66 -28.58
N ARG A 277 1.10 24.37 -27.86
CA ARG A 277 -0.31 24.01 -27.68
C ARG A 277 -0.97 23.86 -29.04
N ARG A 278 -0.95 22.66 -29.62
CA ARG A 278 -1.79 22.28 -30.75
C ARG A 278 -2.95 21.47 -30.20
N HIS A 279 -3.97 22.16 -29.75
CA HIS A 279 -5.32 21.62 -29.69
C HIS A 279 -6.15 22.38 -30.70
N GLN A 280 -6.07 22.01 -31.98
CA GLN A 280 -7.02 22.48 -32.98
C GLN A 280 -8.34 21.77 -32.75
N GLY A 281 -9.16 22.32 -31.87
CA GLY A 281 -10.53 21.90 -31.64
C GLY A 281 -11.43 23.13 -31.49
N PRO A 282 -12.75 22.98 -31.63
CA PRO A 282 -13.70 24.10 -31.63
C PRO A 282 -13.63 24.98 -30.37
N VAL A 283 -13.17 24.42 -29.24
CA VAL A 283 -12.94 25.16 -27.98
C VAL A 283 -11.70 26.07 -28.04
N SER A 284 -10.67 25.70 -28.81
CA SER A 284 -9.47 26.54 -28.98
C SER A 284 -9.74 27.73 -29.90
N GLU A 285 -10.56 27.58 -30.94
CA GLU A 285 -10.99 28.71 -31.78
C GLU A 285 -11.88 29.70 -31.01
N TYR A 286 -12.70 29.19 -30.09
CA TYR A 286 -13.48 30.02 -29.16
C TYR A 286 -12.58 30.79 -28.17
N LEU A 287 -11.53 30.15 -27.65
CA LEU A 287 -10.58 30.82 -26.75
C LEU A 287 -9.71 31.85 -27.48
N ASP A 288 -9.26 31.55 -28.70
CA ASP A 288 -8.47 32.47 -29.52
C ASP A 288 -9.29 33.69 -29.99
N SER A 289 -10.58 33.49 -30.32
CA SER A 289 -11.49 34.59 -30.67
C SER A 289 -11.80 35.49 -29.47
N MET A 290 -12.00 34.92 -28.28
CA MET A 290 -12.08 35.67 -27.02
C MET A 290 -10.79 36.45 -26.75
N GLN A 291 -9.62 35.84 -26.94
CA GLN A 291 -8.34 36.49 -26.67
C GLN A 291 -8.08 37.69 -27.58
N ARG A 292 -8.51 37.65 -28.85
CA ARG A 292 -8.46 38.82 -29.76
C ARG A 292 -9.41 39.94 -29.33
N LEU A 293 -10.64 39.59 -28.94
CA LEU A 293 -11.65 40.56 -28.47
C LEU A 293 -11.19 41.31 -27.20
N PHE A 294 -10.46 40.64 -26.30
CA PHE A 294 -9.92 41.27 -25.09
C PHE A 294 -8.61 42.04 -25.34
N ALA A 295 -7.83 41.68 -26.36
CA ALA A 295 -6.59 42.37 -26.73
C ALA A 295 -6.85 43.68 -27.49
N GLU A 296 -7.91 43.77 -28.31
CA GLU A 296 -8.28 45.02 -28.97
C GLU A 296 -8.85 46.06 -28.00
N LYS A 297 -9.40 45.64 -26.86
CA LYS A 297 -9.94 46.55 -25.83
C LYS A 297 -8.89 47.16 -24.90
N THR A 298 -7.61 46.82 -25.09
CA THR A 298 -6.48 47.34 -24.31
C THR A 298 -5.58 48.31 -25.11
N ARG A 299 -6.00 48.68 -26.32
CA ARG A 299 -5.43 49.78 -27.10
C ARG A 299 -6.50 50.87 -27.31
N ASP A 300 -6.83 51.55 -26.23
CA ASP A 300 -7.13 52.98 -26.22
C ASP A 300 -6.18 53.63 -25.20
#